data_AF-A0A7C4JTV4-F1
#
_entry.id   AF-A0A7C4JTV4-F1
#
_cell.length_a   1.000
_cell.length_b   1.000
_cell.length_c   1.000
_cell.angle_alpha   90.00
_cell.angle_beta   90.00
_cell.angle_gamma   90.00
#
_symmetry.space_group_name_H-M   'P 1'
#
loop_
_entity.id
_entity.type
_entity.pdbx_description
1 polymer ?
#
loop_
_entity_poly.entity_id
_entity_poly.type
_entity_poly.pdbx_seq_one_letter_code
_entity_poly.pdbx_strand_id
1 'polypeptide(L)' 'MANKKSFVLRIDEETYEALEKWAADEFRSVNGQLEWIIARALREAGRTPRKPPPPPPPAEDNYSPSDITPSS' A
#
# COMPACT_ATOMS: atom_id res chain seq x y z
N MET A 1 -9.78 -2.90 -1.45
CA MET A 1 -9.56 -1.45 -1.25
C MET A 1 -8.48 -1.29 -0.20
N ALA A 2 -7.40 -0.55 -0.48
CA ALA A 2 -6.33 -0.32 0.49
C ALA A 2 -6.93 0.38 1.71
N ASN A 3 -6.77 -0.21 2.89
CA ASN A 3 -7.29 0.34 4.14
C ASN A 3 -6.51 1.63 4.45
N LYS A 4 -7.12 2.80 4.22
CA LYS A 4 -6.49 4.09 4.50
C LYS A 4 -6.59 4.36 6.01
N LYS A 5 -5.45 4.49 6.69
CA LYS A 5 -5.39 4.86 8.10
C LYS A 5 -5.40 6.37 8.23
N SER A 6 -6.42 6.92 8.89
CA SER A 6 -6.47 8.35 9.25
C SER A 6 -5.67 8.58 10.52
N PHE A 7 -4.87 9.66 10.56
CA PHE A 7 -4.16 10.11 11.75
C PHE A 7 -4.14 11.64 11.79
N VAL A 8 -4.07 12.21 12.99
CA VAL A 8 -3.96 13.66 13.19
C VAL A 8 -2.49 14.05 13.13
N LEU A 9 -2.14 14.92 12.17
CA LEU A 9 -0.81 15.51 12.06
C LEU A 9 -0.80 16.85 12.79
N ARG A 10 0.23 17.09 13.60
CA ARG A 10 0.50 18.41 14.21
C ARG A 10 1.65 19.06 13.45
N ILE A 11 1.38 20.25 12.90
CA ILE A 11 2.33 21.10 12.19
C ILE A 11 2.02 22.55 12.57
N ASP A 12 3.03 23.42 12.50
CA ASP A 12 2.85 24.85 12.63
C ASP A 12 2.14 25.45 11.41
N GLU A 13 1.57 26.63 11.61
CA GLU A 13 0.74 27.34 10.63
C GLU A 13 1.53 27.73 9.38
N GLU A 14 2.74 28.27 9.54
CA GLU A 14 3.60 28.70 8.42
C GLU A 14 3.96 27.52 7.51
N THR A 15 4.28 26.37 8.09
CA THR A 15 4.53 25.14 7.34
C THR A 15 3.28 24.65 6.60
N TYR A 16 2.09 24.76 7.21
CA TYR A 16 0.85 24.38 6.56
C TYR A 16 0.53 25.30 5.37
N GLU A 17 0.69 26.61 5.51
CA GLU A 17 0.47 27.58 4.42
C GLU A 17 1.42 27.32 3.24
N ALA A 18 2.70 27.05 3.53
CA ALA A 18 3.67 26.70 2.50
C ALA A 18 3.28 25.41 1.76
N LEU A 19 2.78 24.40 2.48
CA LEU A 19 2.28 23.16 1.90
C LEU A 19 1.03 23.37 1.06
N GLU A 20 0.10 24.20 1.52
CA GLU A 20 -1.14 24.54 0.81
C GLU A 20 -0.84 25.26 -0.50
N LYS A 21 0.06 26.24 -0.47
CA LYS A 21 0.51 26.94 -1.67
C LYS A 21 1.15 25.99 -2.68
N TRP A 22 2.05 25.11 -2.23
CA TRP A 22 2.69 24.14 -3.13
C TRP A 22 1.67 23.16 -3.73
N ALA A 23 0.71 22.69 -2.94
CA ALA A 23 -0.37 21.84 -3.45
C ALA A 23 -1.20 22.57 -4.52
N ALA A 24 -1.54 23.85 -4.28
CA ALA A 24 -2.27 24.69 -5.23
C ALA A 24 -1.49 24.91 -6.54
N ASP A 25 -0.19 25.18 -6.46
CA ASP A 25 0.70 25.36 -7.62
C ASP A 25 0.74 24.10 -8.51
N GLU A 26 0.59 22.91 -7.93
CA GLU A 26 0.55 21.63 -8.64
C GLU A 26 -0.87 21.13 -8.95
N PHE A 27 -1.90 21.94 -8.72
CA PHE A 27 -3.32 21.59 -8.87
C PHE A 27 -3.72 20.32 -8.09
N ARG A 28 -3.23 20.20 -6.86
CA ARG A 28 -3.48 19.08 -5.94
C ARG A 28 -4.19 19.55 -4.68
N SER A 29 -4.85 18.61 -4.00
CA SER A 29 -5.24 18.82 -2.61
C SER A 29 -4.04 18.69 -1.69
N VAL A 30 -4.09 19.33 -0.52
CA VAL A 30 -3.07 19.23 0.52
C VAL A 30 -2.80 17.76 0.90
N ASN A 31 -3.85 16.94 1.03
CA ASN A 31 -3.69 15.52 1.33
C ASN A 31 -3.00 14.76 0.18
N GLY A 32 -3.34 15.06 -1.07
CA GLY A 32 -2.67 14.46 -2.23
C GLY A 32 -1.20 14.85 -2.30
N GLN A 33 -0.87 16.09 -1.95
CA GLN A 33 0.52 16.54 -1.90
C GLN A 33 1.30 15.86 -0.78
N LEU A 34 0.70 15.73 0.41
CA LEU A 34 1.31 15.01 1.52
C LEU A 34 1.56 13.53 1.19
N GLU A 35 0.59 12.86 0.56
CA GLU A 35 0.76 11.48 0.08
C GLU A 35 1.94 11.35 -0.90
N TRP A 36 2.07 12.30 -1.83
CA TRP A 36 3.18 12.32 -2.79
C TRP A 36 4.54 12.55 -2.12
N ILE A 37 4.63 13.52 -1.22
CA ILE A 37 5.86 13.82 -0.46
C ILE A 37 6.30 12.60 0.33
N ILE A 38 5.39 11.96 1.06
CA ILE A 38 5.67 10.76 1.86
C ILE A 38 6.13 9.61 0.95
N ALA A 39 5.43 9.35 -0.15
CA ALA A 39 5.79 8.28 -1.08
C ALA A 39 7.18 8.50 -1.71
N ARG A 40 7.47 9.75 -2.07
CA ARG A 40 8.78 10.15 -2.60
C ARG A 40 9.88 9.98 -1.54
N ALA A 41 9.69 10.50 -0.33
CA ALA A 41 10.65 10.42 0.75
C ALA A 41 10.94 8.96 1.15
N LEU A 42 9.92 8.10 1.21
CA LEU A 42 10.09 6.68 1.47
C LEU A 42 10.91 5.98 0.38
N ARG A 43 10.70 6.33 -0.89
CA ARG A 43 11.47 5.77 -2.00
C ARG A 43 12.93 6.23 -1.96
N GLU A 44 13.18 7.52 -1.74
CA GLU A 44 14.52 8.08 -1.62
C GLU A 44 15.28 7.51 -0.41
N ALA A 45 14.58 7.25 0.70
CA ALA A 45 15.16 6.60 1.88
C ALA A 45 15.31 5.06 1.74
N GLY A 46 14.87 4.45 0.63
CA GLY A 46 14.87 2.99 0.46
C GLY A 46 13.93 2.25 1.42
N ARG A 47 12.90 2.93 1.92
CA ARG A 47 11.91 2.43 2.90
C ARG A 47 10.56 2.12 2.27
N THR A 48 10.49 1.96 0.95
CA THR A 48 9.26 1.60 0.26
C THR A 48 8.70 0.28 0.83
N PRO A 49 7.40 0.22 1.15
CA PRO A 49 6.81 -0.99 1.69
C PRO A 49 6.98 -2.13 0.69
N ARG A 50 7.67 -3.19 1.11
CA ARG A 50 7.89 -4.38 0.30
C ARG A 50 6.53 -5.01 0.03
N LYS A 51 6.17 -5.21 -1.25
CA LYS A 51 4.96 -5.96 -1.59
C LYS A 51 5.12 -7.36 -0.98
N PRO A 52 4.18 -7.85 -0.15
CA PRO A 52 4.27 -9.22 0.35
C PRO A 52 4.32 -10.16 -0.86
N PRO A 53 5.11 -11.25 -0.78
CA PRO A 53 5.11 -12.25 -1.85
C PRO A 53 3.68 -12.75 -2.07
N PRO A 54 3.32 -13.15 -3.30
CA PRO A 54 2.04 -13.78 -3.54
C PRO A 54 1.88 -14.99 -2.60
N PRO A 55 0.65 -15.31 -2.15
CA PRO A 55 0.43 -16.51 -1.36
C PRO A 55 0.93 -17.74 -2.14
N PRO A 56 1.46 -18.76 -1.45
CA PRO A 56 1.84 -20.00 -2.13
C PRO A 56 0.62 -20.57 -2.87
N PRO A 57 0.82 -21.26 -4.01
CA PRO A 57 -0.27 -21.94 -4.69
C PRO A 57 -0.98 -22.89 -3.69
N PRO A 58 -2.31 -23.06 -3.80
CA PRO A 58 -3.02 -24.03 -2.99
C PRO A 58 -2.34 -25.40 -3.12
N ALA A 59 -2.17 -26.09 -2.00
CA ALA A 59 -1.57 -27.42 -1.98
C ALA A 59 -2.27 -28.29 -3.03
N GLU A 60 -1.48 -28.85 -3.93
CA GLU A 60 -1.94 -29.78 -4.94
C GLU A 60 -2.50 -30.97 -4.15
N ASP A 61 -3.82 -31.07 -4.04
CA ASP A 61 -4.49 -32.24 -3.51
C ASP A 61 -4.03 -33.39 -4.41
N ASN A 62 -3.07 -34.17 -3.93
CA ASN A 62 -2.55 -35.35 -4.59
C ASN A 62 -3.70 -36.37 -4.66
N TYR A 63 -4.58 -36.20 -5.64
CA TYR A 63 -5.57 -37.17 -6.02
C TYR A 63 -4.83 -38.40 -6.55
N SER A 64 -4.52 -39.33 -5.64
CA SER A 64 -3.95 -40.62 -5.99
C SER A 64 -5.05 -41.44 -6.69
N PRO A 65 -4.85 -41.90 -7.94
CA PRO A 65 -5.85 -42.68 -8.67
C PRO A 65 -6.17 -44.06 -8.06
N SER A 66 -5.60 -44.38 -6.90
CA SER A 66 -5.76 -45.66 -6.20
C SER A 66 -7.11 -45.83 -5.48
N ASP A 67 -7.91 -44.77 -5.32
CA ASP A 67 -9.19 -44.83 -4.59
C ASP A 67 -10.38 -45.32 -5.42
N ILE A 68 -10.15 -45.80 -6.65
CA ILE A 68 -11.19 -46.35 -7.54
C ILE A 68 -10.98 -47.85 -7.74
N THR A 69 -11.00 -48.63 -6.67
CA THR A 69 -11.30 -50.07 -6.78
C THR A 69 -12.79 -50.30 -6.54
N PRO A 70 -13.59 -50.63 -7.56
CA PRO A 70 -14.92 -51.16 -7.31
C PRO A 70 -14.77 -52.53 -6.64
N SER A 71 -15.16 -52.63 -5.37
CA SER A 71 -15.28 -53.92 -4.71
C SER A 71 -16.34 -54.73 -5.47
N SER A 72 -15.93 -55.91 -5.96
CA SER A 72 -16.85 -56.95 -6.42
C SER A 72 -17.64 -57.54 -5.25
#